data_AF-A0A2H5PDJ4-F1
#
_entry.id   AF-A0A2H5PDJ4-F1
#
_cell.length_a   1.000
_cell.length_b   1.000
_cell.length_c   1.000
_cell.angle_alpha   90.00
_cell.angle_beta   90.00
_cell.angle_gamma   90.00
#
_symmetry.space_group_name_H-M   'P 1'
#
loop_
_entity.id
_entity.type
_entity.pdbx_description
1 polymer ?
#
loop_
_entity_poly.entity_id
_entity_poly.type
_entity_poly.pdbx_seq_one_letter_code
_entity_poly.pdbx_strand_id
1 'polypeptide(L)'
;MEEHLPQPLILEILSRLTDSADLARCRVVSKTLNSLCKEVRSINLVCTLSRYVQSRLPQQVTAAPQVTPFKSILENLVRNSRHLESVSIGVDKSLVGISYDDAEDESDDLYLTDVEFVKNWLPWVCEELKFLSISDCWFQSCWRKSEVLAFISSCLELFLM
;
A
#
# COMPACT_ATOMS: atom_id res chain seq x y z
N MET A 1 -6.85 27.77 26.98
CA MET A 1 -7.17 28.08 25.57
C MET A 1 -6.73 26.86 24.79
N GLU A 2 -7.65 26.03 24.32
CA GLU A 2 -7.25 24.88 23.50
C GLU A 2 -6.94 25.38 22.09
N GLU A 3 -5.66 25.35 21.72
CA GLU A 3 -5.20 25.62 20.36
C GLU A 3 -5.44 24.38 19.49
N HIS A 4 -6.64 24.27 18.92
CA HIS A 4 -6.96 23.22 17.96
C HIS A 4 -6.46 23.61 16.56
N LEU A 5 -5.68 22.73 15.92
CA LEU A 5 -5.24 22.94 14.55
C LEU A 5 -6.45 22.88 13.59
N PRO A 6 -6.60 23.84 12.65
CA PRO A 6 -7.63 23.79 11.62
C PRO A 6 -7.61 22.50 10.80
N GLN A 7 -8.80 21.94 10.52
CA GLN A 7 -8.94 20.69 9.75
C GLN A 7 -8.22 20.68 8.39
N PRO A 8 -8.21 21.77 7.59
CA PRO A 8 -7.48 21.80 6.33
C PRO A 8 -5.97 21.57 6.51
N LEU A 9 -5.39 22.11 7.58
CA LEU A 9 -3.96 21.91 7.89
C LEU A 9 -3.68 20.48 8.35
N ILE A 10 -4.58 19.87 9.14
CA ILE A 10 -4.46 18.46 9.51
C ILE A 10 -4.49 17.59 8.24
N LEU A 11 -5.42 17.85 7.32
CA LEU A 11 -5.50 17.11 6.05
C LEU A 11 -4.23 17.28 5.21
N GLU A 12 -3.66 18.48 5.15
CA GLU A 12 -2.40 18.74 4.46
C GLU A 12 -1.24 17.96 5.09
N ILE A 13 -1.16 17.89 6.42
CA ILE A 13 -0.16 17.08 7.14
C ILE A 13 -0.34 15.60 6.82
N LEU A 14 -1.57 15.08 6.92
CA LEU A 14 -1.89 13.68 6.62
C LEU A 14 -1.53 13.33 5.16
N SER A 15 -1.76 14.25 4.22
CA SER A 15 -1.45 14.07 2.80
C SER A 15 0.06 14.07 2.51
N ARG A 16 0.89 14.50 3.46
CA ARG A 16 2.36 14.52 3.35
C ARG A 16 3.04 13.37 4.07
N LEU A 17 2.29 12.48 4.71
CA LEU A 17 2.85 11.29 5.34
C LEU A 17 3.52 10.41 4.28
N THR A 18 4.77 10.05 4.54
CA THR A 18 5.57 9.26 3.59
C THR A 18 5.17 7.80 3.57
N ASP A 19 4.61 7.26 4.66
CA ASP A 19 4.10 5.89 4.72
C ASP A 19 2.63 5.89 5.15
N SER A 20 1.76 5.35 4.31
CA SER A 20 0.33 5.28 4.57
C SER A 20 -0.04 4.26 5.65
N ALA A 21 0.91 3.46 6.13
CA ALA A 21 0.74 2.75 7.40
C ALA A 21 0.53 3.74 8.57
N ASP A 22 1.11 4.95 8.52
CA ASP A 22 0.81 6.02 9.48
C ASP A 22 -0.62 6.52 9.37
N LEU A 23 -1.20 6.59 8.16
CA LEU A 23 -2.61 6.95 8.00
C LEU A 23 -3.51 5.93 8.71
N ALA A 24 -3.23 4.64 8.56
CA ALA A 24 -3.97 3.59 9.28
C ALA A 24 -3.87 3.76 10.81
N ARG A 25 -2.70 4.16 11.33
CA ARG A 25 -2.51 4.48 12.75
C ARG A 25 -3.29 5.74 13.16
N CYS A 26 -3.24 6.81 12.38
CA CYS A 26 -3.96 8.06 12.67
C CYS A 26 -5.49 7.83 12.76
N ARG A 27 -6.03 6.94 11.93
CA ARG A 27 -7.47 6.62 11.91
C ARG A 27 -8.01 6.06 13.22
N VAL A 28 -7.19 5.33 13.98
CA VAL A 28 -7.64 4.72 15.26
C VAL A 28 -7.49 5.66 16.46
N VAL A 29 -6.85 6.82 16.28
CA VAL A 29 -6.61 7.79 17.36
C VAL A 29 -7.85 8.62 17.69
N SER A 30 -8.59 9.10 16.68
CA SER A 30 -9.80 9.91 16.92
C SER A 30 -10.79 9.85 15.76
N LYS A 31 -12.06 10.19 16.02
CA LYS A 31 -13.10 10.28 14.98
C LYS A 31 -12.75 11.34 13.93
N THR A 32 -12.16 12.46 14.34
CA THR A 32 -11.73 13.54 13.43
C THR A 32 -10.64 13.06 12.49
N LEU A 33 -9.58 12.44 13.02
CA LEU A 33 -8.51 11.88 12.20
C LEU A 33 -9.01 10.77 11.30
N ASN A 34 -9.91 9.90 11.80
CA ASN A 34 -10.54 8.87 10.98
C ASN A 34 -11.31 9.47 9.79
N SER A 35 -12.02 10.58 10.00
CA SER A 35 -12.72 11.27 8.90
C SER A 35 -11.74 11.88 7.90
N LEU A 36 -10.74 12.63 8.39
CA LEU A 36 -9.79 13.34 7.53
C LEU A 36 -8.87 12.41 6.75
N CYS A 37 -8.46 11.27 7.32
CA CYS A 37 -7.65 10.28 6.59
C CYS A 37 -8.35 9.73 5.35
N LYS A 38 -9.69 9.72 5.31
CA LYS A 38 -10.47 9.28 4.13
C LYS A 38 -10.47 10.30 2.99
N GLU A 39 -10.16 11.55 3.31
CA GLU A 39 -10.09 12.67 2.36
C GLU A 39 -8.69 12.81 1.74
N VAL A 40 -7.71 12.03 2.20
CA VAL A 40 -6.36 12.01 1.63
C VAL A 40 -6.41 11.44 0.22
N ARG A 41 -5.76 12.15 -0.71
CA ARG A 41 -5.79 11.83 -2.15
C ARG A 41 -4.61 11.01 -2.65
N SER A 42 -3.65 10.71 -1.77
CA SER A 42 -2.46 9.94 -2.13
C SER A 42 -2.20 8.84 -1.09
N ILE A 43 -2.00 7.63 -1.58
CA ILE A 43 -1.47 6.51 -0.79
C ILE A 43 -0.06 6.23 -1.27
N ASN A 44 0.88 6.23 -0.34
CA ASN A 44 2.22 5.68 -0.52
C ASN A 44 2.46 4.59 0.52
N LEU A 45 2.59 3.34 0.11
CA LEU A 45 2.80 2.21 1.00
C LEU A 45 4.11 1.51 0.62
N VAL A 46 5.06 1.44 1.56
CA VAL A 46 6.37 0.84 1.33
C VAL A 46 6.62 -0.28 2.34
N CYS A 47 6.91 -1.48 1.85
CA CYS A 47 7.33 -2.58 2.71
C CYS A 47 8.79 -2.37 3.12
N THR A 48 9.03 -2.10 4.40
CA THR A 48 10.38 -1.96 4.96
C THR A 48 11.03 -3.33 5.19
N LEU A 49 12.36 -3.39 5.20
CA LEU A 49 13.09 -4.60 5.57
C LEU A 49 12.69 -5.12 6.96
N SER A 50 12.48 -4.21 7.93
CA SER A 50 12.02 -4.57 9.26
C SER A 50 10.67 -5.28 9.25
N ARG A 51 9.72 -4.79 8.46
CA ARG A 51 8.40 -5.41 8.30
C ARG A 51 8.51 -6.77 7.61
N TYR A 52 9.29 -6.84 6.53
CA TYR A 52 9.53 -8.08 5.81
C TYR A 52 10.10 -9.15 6.75
N VAL A 53 11.18 -8.86 7.46
CA VAL A 53 11.79 -9.78 8.44
C VAL A 53 10.77 -10.19 9.50
N GLN A 54 9.99 -9.25 10.05
CA GLN A 54 8.96 -9.57 11.05
C GLN A 54 7.87 -10.50 10.52
N SER A 55 7.43 -10.33 9.27
CA SER A 55 6.43 -11.21 8.64
C SER A 55 6.92 -12.65 8.44
N ARG A 56 8.24 -12.85 8.45
CA ARG A 56 8.90 -14.15 8.25
C ARG A 56 9.27 -14.87 9.54
N LEU A 57 9.24 -14.18 10.68
CA LEU A 57 9.57 -14.81 11.94
C LEU A 57 8.54 -15.90 12.27
N PRO A 58 8.98 -17.11 12.68
CA PRO A 58 8.06 -18.14 13.09
C PRO A 58 7.14 -17.64 14.19
N GLN A 59 5.86 -17.97 14.10
CA GLN A 59 4.83 -17.58 15.07
C GLN A 59 5.16 -18.00 16.51
N GLN A 60 6.05 -18.99 16.67
CA GLN A 60 6.58 -19.48 17.95
C GLN A 60 7.68 -18.60 18.57
N VAL A 61 8.36 -17.77 17.76
CA VAL A 61 9.47 -16.90 18.18
C VAL A 61 8.98 -15.50 18.53
N THR A 62 7.86 -15.05 17.96
CA THR A 62 7.30 -13.73 18.22
C THR A 62 6.04 -13.81 19.10
N ALA A 63 6.10 -13.23 20.30
CA ALA A 63 4.89 -12.94 21.09
C ALA A 63 4.01 -11.81 20.48
N ALA A 64 4.33 -11.37 19.25
CA ALA A 64 3.64 -10.32 18.53
C ALA A 64 2.46 -10.89 17.72
N PRO A 65 1.37 -10.12 17.54
CA PRO A 65 0.30 -10.49 16.63
C PRO A 65 0.86 -10.70 15.21
N GLN A 66 0.24 -11.62 14.46
CA GLN A 66 0.56 -11.88 13.06
C GLN A 66 0.65 -10.56 12.29
N VAL A 67 1.79 -10.33 11.63
CA VAL A 67 1.98 -9.15 10.79
C VAL A 67 0.91 -9.20 9.70
N THR A 68 0.08 -8.15 9.62
CA THR A 68 -0.96 -8.08 8.59
C THR A 68 -0.32 -8.19 7.20
N PRO A 69 -0.86 -9.01 6.29
CA PRO A 69 -0.36 -9.07 4.91
C PRO A 69 -0.32 -7.68 4.28
N PHE A 70 0.74 -7.40 3.54
CA PHE A 70 0.98 -6.12 2.89
C PHE A 70 -0.12 -5.79 1.88
N LYS A 71 -0.54 -6.78 1.07
CA LYS A 71 -1.68 -6.64 0.14
C LYS A 71 -2.96 -6.20 0.85
N SER A 72 -3.25 -6.80 2.02
CA SER A 72 -4.44 -6.46 2.82
C SER A 72 -4.43 -5.04 3.39
N ILE A 73 -3.24 -4.48 3.69
CA ILE A 73 -3.14 -3.08 4.12
C ILE A 73 -3.51 -2.15 2.98
N LEU A 74 -3.01 -2.39 1.78
CA LEU A 74 -3.35 -1.58 0.61
C LEU A 74 -4.86 -1.62 0.34
N GLU A 75 -5.45 -2.81 0.27
CA GLU A 75 -6.88 -2.96 0.02
C GLU A 75 -7.72 -2.21 1.05
N ASN A 76 -7.33 -2.26 2.34
CA ASN A 76 -8.01 -1.54 3.41
C ASN A 76 -7.85 -0.02 3.26
N LEU A 77 -6.67 0.47 2.90
CA LEU A 77 -6.46 1.89 2.64
C LEU A 77 -7.30 2.37 1.47
N VAL A 78 -7.24 1.67 0.33
CA VAL A 78 -8.00 1.98 -0.90
C VAL A 78 -9.50 1.99 -0.63
N ARG A 79 -10.04 0.94 0.04
CA ARG A 79 -11.48 0.83 0.36
C ARG A 79 -12.00 1.98 1.22
N ASN A 80 -11.12 2.60 2.01
CA ASN A 80 -11.49 3.66 2.94
C ASN A 80 -11.19 5.06 2.40
N SER A 81 -10.54 5.18 1.25
CA SER A 81 -10.33 6.47 0.57
C SER A 81 -11.55 6.84 -0.28
N ARG A 82 -11.79 8.14 -0.44
CA ARG A 82 -12.90 8.65 -1.27
C ARG A 82 -12.45 9.14 -2.64
N HIS A 83 -11.40 9.96 -2.66
CA HIS A 83 -10.97 10.74 -3.82
C HIS A 83 -9.49 10.48 -4.11
N LEU A 84 -9.16 9.22 -4.41
CA LEU A 84 -7.78 8.78 -4.50
C LEU A 84 -7.21 9.09 -5.89
N GLU A 85 -6.29 10.04 -5.94
CA GLU A 85 -5.66 10.50 -7.18
C GLU A 85 -4.28 9.85 -7.42
N SER A 86 -3.64 9.32 -6.37
CA SER A 86 -2.28 8.80 -6.44
C SER A 86 -2.13 7.54 -5.60
N VAL A 87 -1.60 6.47 -6.21
CA VAL A 87 -1.23 5.23 -5.53
C VAL A 87 0.22 4.89 -5.86
N SER A 88 1.03 4.77 -4.82
CA SER A 88 2.40 4.28 -4.90
C SER A 88 2.54 3.12 -3.93
N ILE A 89 2.89 1.94 -4.45
CA ILE A 89 3.13 0.75 -3.64
C ILE A 89 4.47 0.15 -4.02
N GLY A 90 5.22 -0.31 -3.02
CA GLY A 90 6.47 -0.98 -3.31
C GLY A 90 7.23 -1.51 -2.11
N VAL A 91 8.46 -1.92 -2.36
CA VAL A 91 9.42 -2.37 -1.36
C VAL A 91 10.51 -1.34 -1.16
N ASP A 92 11.03 -1.24 0.05
CA ASP A 92 12.17 -0.39 0.36
C ASP A 92 13.44 -0.89 -0.36
N LYS A 93 14.32 0.04 -0.74
CA LYS A 93 15.57 -0.28 -1.44
C LYS A 93 16.48 -1.22 -0.64
N SER A 94 16.38 -1.23 0.68
CA SER A 94 17.10 -2.18 1.54
C SER A 94 16.77 -3.65 1.25
N LEU A 95 15.60 -3.96 0.69
CA LEU A 95 15.25 -5.34 0.28
C LEU A 95 16.01 -5.79 -0.98
N VAL A 96 16.59 -4.87 -1.76
CA VAL A 96 17.40 -5.22 -2.95
C VAL A 96 18.66 -5.99 -2.55
N GLY A 97 19.18 -5.78 -1.33
CA GLY A 97 20.39 -6.44 -0.84
C GLY A 97 20.19 -7.87 -0.32
N ILE A 98 18.95 -8.37 -0.24
CA ILE A 98 18.66 -9.74 0.20
C ILE A 98 19.10 -10.70 -0.91
N SER A 99 19.89 -11.73 -0.57
CA SER A 99 20.31 -12.72 -1.55
C SER A 99 19.17 -13.67 -1.91
N TYR A 100 19.21 -14.29 -3.09
CA TYR A 100 18.22 -15.28 -3.51
C TYR A 100 18.13 -16.47 -2.53
N ASP A 101 19.29 -16.91 -2.01
CA ASP A 101 19.38 -18.05 -1.10
C ASP A 101 18.81 -17.74 0.30
N ASP A 102 18.78 -16.46 0.69
CA ASP A 102 18.11 -16.00 1.92
C ASP A 102 16.60 -15.76 1.73
N ALA A 103 16.12 -15.88 0.48
CA ALA A 103 14.77 -15.60 0.05
C ALA A 103 14.04 -16.86 -0.45
N GLU A 104 14.22 -18.00 0.23
CA GLU A 104 13.38 -19.18 0.06
C GLU A 104 11.92 -18.81 0.38
N ASP A 105 11.18 -18.37 -0.63
CA ASP A 105 9.91 -17.70 -0.43
C ASP A 105 8.81 -18.26 -1.33
N GLU A 106 7.94 -19.07 -0.73
CA GLU A 106 6.68 -19.52 -1.34
C GLU A 106 5.56 -18.46 -1.25
N SER A 107 5.76 -17.36 -0.51
CA SER A 107 4.76 -16.31 -0.33
C SER A 107 4.69 -15.37 -1.54
N ASP A 108 3.51 -14.82 -1.75
CA ASP A 108 3.18 -13.89 -2.83
C ASP A 108 2.76 -12.49 -2.31
N ASP A 109 2.94 -12.20 -1.02
CA ASP A 109 2.44 -10.97 -0.40
C ASP A 109 3.14 -9.69 -0.91
N LEU A 110 4.36 -9.81 -1.47
CA LEU A 110 5.10 -8.72 -2.11
C LEU A 110 5.22 -8.89 -3.65
N TYR A 111 4.46 -9.83 -4.23
CA TYR A 111 4.19 -9.89 -5.66
C TYR A 111 3.02 -8.94 -5.96
N LEU A 112 3.35 -7.66 -6.10
CA LEU A 112 2.43 -6.54 -6.24
C LEU A 112 1.91 -6.36 -7.67
N THR A 113 2.61 -6.90 -8.67
CA THR A 113 2.13 -6.99 -10.06
C THR A 113 1.32 -8.26 -10.35
N ASP A 114 0.89 -8.96 -9.31
CA ASP A 114 -0.14 -9.99 -9.42
C ASP A 114 -1.45 -9.39 -9.94
N VAL A 115 -1.94 -9.92 -11.07
CA VAL A 115 -3.14 -9.41 -11.73
C VAL A 115 -4.38 -9.60 -10.85
N GLU A 116 -4.48 -10.72 -10.14
CA GLU A 116 -5.64 -10.99 -9.28
C GLU A 116 -5.66 -10.03 -8.07
N PHE A 117 -4.50 -9.73 -7.51
CA PHE A 117 -4.37 -8.68 -6.50
C PHE A 117 -4.77 -7.30 -7.04
N VAL A 118 -4.27 -6.90 -8.21
CA VAL A 118 -4.57 -5.56 -8.76
C VAL A 118 -6.05 -5.41 -9.12
N LYS A 119 -6.70 -6.49 -9.59
CA LYS A 119 -8.15 -6.53 -9.83
C LYS A 119 -8.99 -6.25 -8.58
N ASN A 120 -8.50 -6.55 -7.38
CA ASN A 120 -9.27 -6.39 -6.15
C ASN A 120 -9.45 -4.93 -5.72
N TRP A 121 -8.59 -4.01 -6.17
CA TRP A 121 -8.58 -2.63 -5.67
C TRP A 121 -8.54 -1.57 -6.77
N LEU A 122 -7.85 -1.83 -7.90
CA LEU A 122 -7.65 -0.82 -8.93
C LEU A 122 -8.97 -0.30 -9.51
N PRO A 123 -9.96 -1.17 -9.88
CA PRO A 123 -11.25 -0.71 -10.42
C PRO A 123 -12.01 0.28 -9.54
N TRP A 124 -11.72 0.32 -8.23
CA TRP A 124 -12.44 1.19 -7.29
C TRP A 124 -11.90 2.62 -7.28
N VAL A 125 -10.71 2.83 -7.84
CA VAL A 125 -10.04 4.14 -7.83
C VAL A 125 -9.69 4.64 -9.21
N CYS A 126 -9.86 3.82 -10.26
CA CYS A 126 -9.53 4.16 -11.64
C CYS A 126 -10.06 5.52 -12.11
N GLU A 127 -11.24 5.94 -11.63
CA GLU A 127 -11.89 7.19 -12.04
C GLU A 127 -11.12 8.46 -11.69
N GLU A 128 -10.54 8.50 -10.50
CA GLU A 128 -9.83 9.68 -10.03
C GLU A 128 -8.30 9.52 -10.11
N LEU A 129 -7.82 8.30 -10.40
CA LEU A 129 -6.41 7.96 -10.38
C LEU A 129 -5.63 8.65 -11.51
N LYS A 130 -4.69 9.51 -11.11
CA LYS A 130 -3.77 10.23 -12.00
C LYS A 130 -2.37 9.63 -12.00
N PHE A 131 -1.97 9.03 -10.87
CA PHE A 131 -0.63 8.48 -10.68
C PHE A 131 -0.70 7.06 -10.11
N LEU A 132 -0.03 6.13 -10.78
CA LEU A 132 0.13 4.77 -10.32
C LEU A 132 1.61 4.38 -10.39
N SER A 133 2.14 3.91 -9.27
CA SER A 133 3.49 3.34 -9.16
C SER A 133 3.41 2.01 -8.43
N ILE A 134 3.95 0.95 -9.03
CA ILE A 134 4.04 -0.39 -8.45
C ILE A 134 5.50 -0.83 -8.58
N SER A 135 6.14 -1.13 -7.46
CA SER A 135 7.51 -1.62 -7.41
C SER A 135 7.57 -2.97 -6.70
N ASP A 136 7.67 -4.05 -7.46
CA ASP A 136 7.71 -5.41 -6.93
C ASP A 136 8.93 -5.71 -6.08
N CYS A 137 8.77 -6.72 -5.23
CA CYS A 137 9.91 -7.44 -4.68
C CYS A 137 10.51 -8.36 -5.75
N TRP A 138 11.77 -8.11 -6.12
CA TRP A 138 12.40 -8.76 -7.28
C TRP A 138 12.40 -10.29 -7.17
N PHE A 139 12.68 -10.86 -6.00
CA PHE A 139 12.77 -12.31 -5.83
C PHE A 139 11.40 -13.02 -5.88
N GLN A 140 10.30 -12.33 -5.54
CA GLN A 140 8.94 -12.88 -5.69
C GLN A 140 8.37 -12.72 -7.10
N SER A 141 8.87 -11.76 -7.87
CA SER A 141 8.31 -11.38 -9.19
C SER A 141 9.14 -11.87 -10.38
N CYS A 142 10.46 -12.06 -10.24
CA CYS A 142 11.37 -12.28 -11.37
C CYS A 142 11.07 -13.53 -12.22
N TRP A 143 10.42 -14.55 -11.64
CA TRP A 143 10.05 -15.79 -12.33
C TRP A 143 8.57 -15.84 -12.75
N ARG A 144 7.78 -14.80 -12.42
CA ARG A 144 6.33 -14.78 -12.65
C ARG A 144 6.01 -13.87 -13.82
N LYS A 145 5.32 -14.42 -14.82
CA LYS A 145 4.77 -13.60 -15.91
C LYS A 145 3.64 -12.74 -15.35
N SER A 146 3.75 -11.42 -15.52
CA SER A 146 2.68 -10.48 -15.18
C SER A 146 2.03 -9.92 -16.44
N GLU A 147 0.69 -9.93 -16.47
CA GLU A 147 -0.13 -9.25 -17.49
C GLU A 147 -0.76 -7.97 -16.92
N VAL A 148 -0.23 -7.47 -15.80
CA VAL A 148 -0.79 -6.31 -15.07
C VAL A 148 -0.87 -5.06 -15.94
N LEU A 149 0.09 -4.84 -16.84
CA LEU A 149 0.09 -3.66 -17.70
C LEU A 149 -1.09 -3.68 -18.68
N ALA A 150 -1.44 -4.85 -19.22
CA ALA A 150 -2.62 -5.00 -20.08
C ALA A 150 -3.90 -4.73 -19.30
N PHE A 151 -3.98 -5.23 -18.05
CA PHE A 151 -5.12 -4.94 -17.17
C PHE A 151 -5.22 -3.45 -16.82
N ILE A 152 -4.11 -2.82 -16.39
CA ILE A 152 -4.05 -1.39 -16.10
C ILE A 152 -4.48 -0.57 -17.32
N SER A 153 -4.00 -0.91 -18.52
CA SER A 153 -4.40 -0.25 -19.76
C SER A 153 -5.92 -0.32 -19.95
N SER A 154 -6.52 -1.50 -19.81
CA SER A 154 -7.98 -1.67 -19.96
C SER A 154 -8.80 -0.88 -18.94
N CYS A 155 -8.27 -0.71 -17.71
CA CYS A 155 -8.91 0.08 -16.67
C CYS A 155 -8.85 1.59 -16.94
N LEU A 156 -7.79 2.06 -17.60
CA LEU A 156 -7.59 3.48 -17.92
C LEU A 156 -8.17 3.86 -19.30
N GLU A 157 -8.29 2.92 -20.23
CA GLU A 157 -8.94 3.11 -21.54
C GLU A 157 -10.46 3.34 -21.42
N LEU A 158 -11.09 2.90 -20.33
CA LEU A 158 -12.50 3.21 -20.01
C LEU A 158 -12.76 4.73 -19.84
N PHE A 159 -11.74 5.58 -19.84
CA PHE A 159 -11.86 7.05 -19.78
C PHE A 159 -11.76 7.77 -21.14
N LEU A 160 -11.45 7.06 -22.23
CA LEU A 160 -11.29 7.64 -23.57
C LEU A 160 -12.50 7.40 -24.50
N MET A 161 -13.60 6.82 -24.00
CA MET A 161 -14.82 6.56 -24.77
C MET A 161 -16.03 7.33 -24.26
#